data_AF-A0A2J5NQM5-F1
#
_entry.id   AF-A0A2J5NQM5-F1
#
_cell.length_a   1.000
_cell.length_b   1.000
_cell.length_c   1.000
_cell.angle_alpha   90.00
_cell.angle_beta   90.00
_cell.angle_gamma   90.00
#
_symmetry.space_group_name_H-M   'P 1'
#
loop_
_entity.id
_entity.type
_entity.pdbx_description
1 polymer ?
#
loop_
_entity_poly.entity_id
_entity_poly.type
_entity_poly.pdbx_seq_one_letter_code
_entity_poly.pdbx_strand_id
1 'polypeptide(L)'
;MHKTGCDDWWRNISGPQIEAVDDAYRVTFWWRDPAGNETSSATRRVWIYITGVTDHHKNAVPQTLRRIPGTDAWCWQTTLSPTWRGSYCFIPSARDDDFSPQLFNGDGPDRALLREGWRRLLPQAIADPLNPQSWKGGRGHAVSALELPHAPEQPGWALRDESYPPPLCIEWQSQRLGNRRRIWVYATGDAQPQARPLAILLDGQF
;
A
#
# COMPACT_ATOMS: atom_id res chain seq x y z
N MET A 1 15.76 25.66 -9.56
CA MET A 1 14.57 24.80 -9.58
C MET A 1 14.81 23.71 -10.61
N HIS A 2 14.86 22.44 -10.20
CA HIS A 2 15.10 21.33 -11.14
C HIS A 2 13.86 21.11 -12.01
N LYS A 3 14.07 20.77 -13.29
CA LYS A 3 12.99 20.45 -14.23
C LYS A 3 12.27 19.18 -13.77
N THR A 4 10.95 19.24 -13.57
CA THR A 4 10.13 18.07 -13.22
C THR A 4 10.38 16.92 -14.20
N GLY A 5 10.52 15.70 -13.66
CA GLY A 5 10.79 14.49 -14.45
C GLY A 5 12.25 14.27 -14.85
N CYS A 6 13.20 15.16 -14.48
CA CYS A 6 14.63 14.85 -14.65
C CYS A 6 15.16 14.01 -13.48
N ASP A 7 16.31 13.35 -13.67
CA ASP A 7 16.91 12.49 -12.64
C ASP A 7 17.24 13.23 -11.34
N ASP A 8 17.74 14.47 -11.43
CA ASP A 8 18.01 15.29 -10.25
C ASP A 8 16.72 15.60 -9.47
N TRP A 9 15.60 15.81 -10.17
CA TRP A 9 14.31 16.04 -9.53
C TRP A 9 13.82 14.77 -8.83
N TRP A 10 13.90 13.60 -9.49
CA TRP A 10 13.53 12.32 -8.90
C TRP A 10 14.37 11.94 -7.67
N ARG A 11 15.66 12.28 -7.65
CA ARG A 11 16.53 12.05 -6.48
C ARG A 11 16.06 12.74 -5.21
N ASN A 12 15.21 13.76 -5.31
CA ASN A 12 14.65 14.49 -4.18
C ASN A 12 13.27 13.95 -3.73
N ILE A 13 12.81 12.82 -4.26
CA ILE A 13 11.50 12.22 -3.93
C ILE A 13 11.73 10.82 -3.34
N SER A 14 11.28 10.61 -2.11
CA SER A 14 11.42 9.37 -1.34
C SER A 14 10.08 8.78 -0.88
N GLY A 15 9.01 9.06 -1.63
CA GLY A 15 7.63 8.65 -1.36
C GLY A 15 6.64 9.80 -1.54
N PRO A 16 5.41 9.66 -1.00
CA PRO A 16 4.39 10.71 -1.08
C PRO A 16 4.85 11.98 -0.36
N GLN A 17 4.63 13.13 -0.98
CA GLN A 17 4.93 14.43 -0.38
C GLN A 17 3.71 14.92 0.40
N ILE A 18 3.93 15.47 1.59
CA ILE A 18 2.88 15.88 2.53
C ILE A 18 3.02 17.37 2.80
N GLU A 19 1.92 18.11 2.71
CA GLU A 19 1.86 19.54 2.96
C GLU A 19 0.63 19.85 3.83
N ALA A 20 0.82 20.62 4.90
CA ALA A 20 -0.30 21.05 5.74
C ALA A 20 -1.18 22.05 4.97
N VAL A 21 -2.50 21.81 4.94
CA VAL A 21 -3.49 22.69 4.33
C VAL A 21 -4.71 22.72 5.24
N ASP A 22 -4.98 23.88 5.84
CA ASP A 22 -6.01 24.07 6.86
C ASP A 22 -5.87 23.04 8.01
N ASP A 23 -6.94 22.34 8.37
CA ASP A 23 -6.97 21.30 9.40
C ASP A 23 -6.62 19.89 8.86
N ALA A 24 -5.99 19.81 7.69
CA ALA A 24 -5.70 18.56 7.00
C ALA A 24 -4.33 18.57 6.31
N TYR A 25 -4.02 17.48 5.60
CA TYR A 25 -2.81 17.38 4.79
C TYR A 25 -3.13 17.09 3.33
N ARG A 26 -2.59 17.92 2.43
CA ARG A 26 -2.49 17.61 1.02
C ARG A 26 -1.36 16.61 0.83
N VAL A 27 -1.69 15.46 0.24
CA VAL A 27 -0.73 14.40 -0.07
C VAL A 27 -0.59 14.28 -1.58
N THR A 28 0.64 14.33 -2.07
CA THR A 28 1.00 14.21 -3.48
C THR A 28 1.74 12.90 -3.71
N PHE A 29 1.16 12.04 -4.52
CA PHE A 29 1.75 10.77 -4.93
C PHE A 29 2.41 10.91 -6.29
N TRP A 30 3.62 10.35 -6.39
CA TRP A 30 4.41 10.35 -7.61
C TRP A 30 4.73 8.93 -8.05
N TRP A 31 4.64 8.68 -9.34
CA TRP A 31 5.13 7.45 -9.93
C TRP A 31 5.99 7.78 -11.15
N ARG A 32 7.19 7.20 -11.20
CA ARG A 32 8.12 7.34 -12.31
C ARG A 32 7.86 6.23 -13.32
N ASP A 33 7.51 6.60 -14.54
CA ASP A 33 7.31 5.65 -15.62
C ASP A 33 8.67 5.15 -16.14
N PRO A 34 9.00 3.85 -15.97
CA PRO A 34 10.28 3.32 -16.41
C PRO A 34 10.44 3.32 -17.95
N ALA A 35 9.34 3.41 -18.70
CA ALA A 35 9.36 3.47 -20.16
C ALA A 35 9.44 4.92 -20.71
N GLY A 36 9.60 5.93 -19.85
CA GLY A 36 9.72 7.33 -20.26
C GLY A 36 8.38 8.04 -20.41
N ASN A 37 8.28 8.93 -21.41
CA ASN A 37 7.13 9.81 -21.60
C ASN A 37 6.01 9.16 -22.46
N GLU A 38 4.98 9.93 -22.80
CA GLU A 38 3.83 9.48 -23.60
C GLU A 38 4.18 9.01 -25.01
N THR A 39 5.35 9.38 -25.55
CA THR A 39 5.78 8.96 -26.89
C THR A 39 6.43 7.57 -26.89
N SER A 40 6.90 7.10 -25.73
CA SER A 40 7.64 5.84 -25.58
C SER A 40 6.93 4.82 -24.70
N SER A 41 6.12 5.25 -23.73
CA SER A 41 5.41 4.38 -22.80
C SER A 41 4.02 3.99 -23.30
N ALA A 42 3.67 2.70 -23.14
CA ALA A 42 2.33 2.19 -23.40
C ALA A 42 1.35 2.44 -22.23
N THR A 43 1.82 2.95 -21.09
CA THR A 43 1.00 3.17 -19.90
C THR A 43 -0.06 4.24 -20.14
N ARG A 44 -1.34 3.84 -20.03
CA ARG A 44 -2.52 4.71 -20.19
C ARG A 44 -3.14 5.15 -18.86
N ARG A 45 -2.97 4.32 -17.83
CA ARG A 45 -3.47 4.56 -16.48
C ARG A 45 -2.41 4.17 -15.48
N VAL A 46 -2.37 4.90 -14.37
CA VAL A 46 -1.67 4.48 -13.15
C VAL A 46 -2.70 4.60 -12.04
N TRP A 47 -3.41 3.52 -11.75
CA TRP A 47 -4.43 3.53 -10.71
C TRP A 47 -3.76 3.65 -9.34
N ILE A 48 -4.39 4.39 -8.42
CA ILE A 48 -3.95 4.48 -7.04
C ILE A 48 -5.00 3.84 -6.13
N TYR A 49 -4.60 2.78 -5.45
CA TYR A 49 -5.45 2.04 -4.52
C TYR A 49 -4.98 2.32 -3.09
N ILE A 50 -5.71 3.18 -2.38
CA ILE A 50 -5.47 3.57 -1.00
C ILE A 50 -6.57 2.93 -0.15
N THR A 51 -6.17 2.08 0.79
CA THR A 51 -7.12 1.33 1.64
C THR A 51 -8.02 2.29 2.40
N GLY A 52 -9.34 2.14 2.25
CA GLY A 52 -10.34 2.98 2.91
C GLY A 52 -10.44 4.43 2.40
N VAL A 53 -9.82 4.75 1.26
CA VAL A 53 -9.89 6.09 0.63
C VAL A 53 -10.34 5.99 -0.83
N THR A 54 -9.59 5.28 -1.69
CA THR A 54 -9.90 5.16 -3.14
C THR A 54 -10.46 3.78 -3.52
N ASP A 55 -10.84 3.00 -2.52
CA ASP A 55 -11.30 1.62 -2.71
C ASP A 55 -12.81 1.44 -2.51
N HIS A 56 -13.23 0.18 -2.61
CA HIS A 56 -14.61 -0.26 -2.47
C HIS A 56 -15.17 -0.20 -1.04
N HIS A 57 -14.39 0.22 -0.03
CA HIS A 57 -14.90 0.50 1.32
C HIS A 57 -15.53 1.88 1.40
N LYS A 58 -15.13 2.81 0.52
CA LYS A 58 -15.74 4.14 0.38
C LYS A 58 -16.70 4.26 -0.79
N ASN A 59 -16.87 3.18 -1.58
CA ASN A 59 -17.49 3.24 -2.90
C ASN A 59 -16.92 4.43 -3.70
N ALA A 60 -15.59 4.61 -3.65
CA ALA A 60 -14.95 5.70 -4.36
C ALA A 60 -14.89 5.39 -5.85
N VAL A 61 -15.05 6.44 -6.66
CA VAL A 61 -14.70 6.38 -8.09
C VAL A 61 -13.21 6.06 -8.21
N PRO A 62 -12.81 5.05 -9.00
CA PRO A 62 -11.40 4.70 -9.20
C PRO A 62 -10.56 5.92 -9.59
N GLN A 63 -9.44 6.11 -8.89
CA GLN A 63 -8.54 7.24 -9.08
C GLN A 63 -7.29 6.81 -9.83
N THR A 64 -6.84 7.66 -10.75
CA THR A 64 -5.59 7.44 -11.50
C THR A 64 -4.72 8.69 -11.48
N LEU A 65 -3.41 8.50 -11.42
CA LEU A 65 -2.45 9.58 -11.61
C LEU A 65 -2.55 10.15 -13.02
N ARG A 66 -2.09 11.38 -13.18
CA ARG A 66 -1.98 12.07 -14.47
C ARG A 66 -0.50 12.27 -14.80
N ARG A 67 -0.11 11.92 -16.03
CA ARG A 67 1.23 12.21 -16.53
C ARG A 67 1.43 13.72 -16.69
N ILE A 68 2.58 14.23 -16.26
CA ILE A 68 3.04 15.57 -16.59
C ILE A 68 3.57 15.54 -18.04
N PRO A 69 2.99 16.32 -18.97
CA PRO A 69 3.31 16.23 -20.41
C PRO A 69 4.79 16.31 -20.73
N GLY A 70 5.26 15.46 -21.64
CA GLY A 70 6.65 15.39 -22.07
C GLY A 70 7.61 14.76 -21.05
N THR A 71 7.12 14.18 -19.96
CA THR A 71 7.95 13.61 -18.89
C THR A 71 7.55 12.17 -18.51
N ASP A 72 8.40 11.52 -17.74
CA ASP A 72 8.13 10.22 -17.12
C ASP A 72 7.35 10.32 -15.79
N ALA A 73 6.97 11.53 -15.36
CA ALA A 73 6.34 11.75 -14.07
C ALA A 73 4.82 11.67 -14.13
N TRP A 74 4.25 10.80 -13.30
CA TRP A 74 2.82 10.72 -13.01
C TRP A 74 2.54 11.28 -11.62
N CYS A 75 1.46 12.04 -11.49
CA CYS A 75 1.08 12.73 -10.25
C CYS A 75 -0.40 12.53 -9.90
N TRP A 76 -0.71 12.39 -8.62
CA TRP A 76 -2.07 12.51 -8.10
C TRP A 76 -2.05 13.14 -6.71
N GLN A 77 -3.09 13.90 -6.38
CA GLN A 77 -3.21 14.60 -5.10
C GLN A 77 -4.54 14.31 -4.44
N THR A 78 -4.52 14.26 -3.12
CA THR A 78 -5.72 14.20 -2.27
C THR A 78 -5.50 14.91 -0.95
N THR A 79 -6.56 15.04 -0.16
CA THR A 79 -6.49 15.59 1.20
C THR A 79 -6.88 14.51 2.19
N LEU A 80 -6.08 14.30 3.22
CA LEU A 80 -6.29 13.29 4.26
C LEU A 80 -6.26 13.92 5.65
N SER A 81 -6.99 13.29 6.59
CA SER A 81 -7.00 13.68 8.00
C SER A 81 -5.58 13.63 8.60
N PRO A 82 -5.18 14.58 9.46
CA PRO A 82 -3.89 14.56 10.16
C PRO A 82 -3.56 13.25 10.89
N THR A 83 -4.60 12.52 11.32
CA THR A 83 -4.47 11.27 12.08
C THR A 83 -4.48 10.01 11.22
N TRP A 84 -4.53 10.16 9.89
CA TRP A 84 -4.67 9.04 8.99
C TRP A 84 -3.35 8.26 8.86
N ARG A 85 -3.47 6.93 8.93
CA ARG A 85 -2.41 5.97 8.60
C ARG A 85 -3.03 4.84 7.79
N GLY A 86 -2.33 4.38 6.76
CA GLY A 86 -2.81 3.28 5.94
C GLY A 86 -1.81 2.85 4.88
N SER A 87 -2.20 1.84 4.10
CA SER A 87 -1.42 1.33 2.99
C SER A 87 -1.99 1.77 1.64
N TYR A 88 -1.12 1.89 0.66
CA TYR A 88 -1.47 2.15 -0.73
C TYR A 88 -0.62 1.32 -1.69
N CYS A 89 -1.05 1.22 -2.93
CA CYS A 89 -0.28 0.69 -4.04
C CYS A 89 -0.64 1.39 -5.35
N PHE A 90 0.26 1.28 -6.34
CA PHE A 90 0.03 1.73 -7.70
C PHE A 90 -0.29 0.55 -8.60
N ILE A 91 -1.08 0.79 -9.65
CA ILE A 91 -1.38 -0.20 -10.68
C ILE A 91 -1.23 0.46 -12.06
N PRO A 92 0.00 0.50 -12.62
CA PRO A 92 0.22 0.91 -14.00
C PRO A 92 -0.49 -0.06 -14.95
N SER A 93 -1.22 0.47 -15.93
CA SER A 93 -1.99 -0.29 -16.91
C SER A 93 -1.85 0.34 -18.29
N ALA A 94 -1.67 -0.52 -19.30
CA ALA A 94 -1.68 -0.14 -20.71
C ALA A 94 -3.11 0.01 -21.27
N ARG A 95 -4.14 -0.27 -20.45
CA ARG A 95 -5.55 -0.23 -20.82
C ARG A 95 -6.23 1.04 -20.31
N ASP A 96 -7.31 1.42 -20.97
CA ASP A 96 -8.21 2.50 -20.55
C ASP A 96 -9.62 2.00 -20.20
N ASP A 97 -9.89 0.70 -20.35
CA ASP A 97 -11.16 0.01 -20.11
C ASP A 97 -11.12 -0.93 -18.88
N ASP A 98 -10.22 -0.67 -17.94
CA ASP A 98 -10.04 -1.49 -16.72
C ASP A 98 -11.28 -1.52 -15.80
N PHE A 99 -12.17 -0.53 -15.95
CA PHE A 99 -13.47 -0.47 -15.27
C PHE A 99 -14.58 -0.35 -16.31
N SER A 100 -15.69 -1.05 -16.08
CA SER A 100 -16.88 -0.96 -16.93
C SER A 100 -17.39 0.48 -16.95
N PRO A 101 -17.76 1.06 -18.12
CA PRO A 101 -18.42 2.35 -18.17
C PRO A 101 -19.71 2.41 -17.34
N GLN A 102 -20.39 1.26 -17.19
CA GLN A 102 -21.59 1.13 -16.35
C GLN A 102 -21.33 1.43 -14.87
N LEU A 103 -20.08 1.36 -14.43
CA LEU A 103 -19.68 1.76 -13.08
C LEU A 103 -20.10 3.21 -12.78
N PHE A 104 -20.21 4.07 -13.79
CA PHE A 104 -20.49 5.50 -13.63
C PHE A 104 -21.96 5.87 -13.92
N ASN A 105 -22.83 4.88 -14.17
CA ASN A 105 -24.22 5.10 -14.48
C ASN A 105 -25.07 5.17 -13.20
N GLY A 106 -25.07 6.31 -12.52
CA GLY A 106 -25.87 6.56 -11.31
C GLY A 106 -25.25 7.60 -10.38
N ASP A 107 -25.83 7.76 -9.19
CA ASP A 107 -25.36 8.74 -8.19
C ASP A 107 -24.01 8.36 -7.54
N GLY A 108 -23.52 7.13 -7.79
CA GLY A 108 -22.25 6.63 -7.31
C GLY A 108 -21.90 5.26 -7.92
N PRO A 109 -20.67 4.77 -7.72
CA PRO A 109 -20.23 3.54 -8.36
C PRO A 109 -20.91 2.30 -7.79
N ASP A 110 -21.37 1.43 -8.69
CA ASP A 110 -21.83 0.09 -8.33
C ASP A 110 -20.70 -0.68 -7.64
N ARG A 111 -20.95 -1.13 -6.42
CA ARG A 111 -19.93 -1.77 -5.57
C ARG A 111 -19.46 -3.12 -6.11
N ALA A 112 -20.34 -3.87 -6.79
CA ALA A 112 -19.98 -5.16 -7.40
C ALA A 112 -19.07 -4.95 -8.61
N LEU A 113 -19.43 -4.01 -9.50
CA LEU A 113 -18.59 -3.62 -10.65
C LEU A 113 -17.24 -3.04 -10.20
N LEU A 114 -17.23 -2.25 -9.12
CA LEU A 114 -16.01 -1.70 -8.54
C LEU A 114 -15.07 -2.82 -8.03
N ARG A 115 -15.63 -3.78 -7.29
CA ARG A 115 -14.88 -4.95 -6.80
C ARG A 115 -14.37 -5.80 -7.94
N GLU A 116 -15.15 -6.00 -8.99
CA GLU A 116 -14.74 -6.75 -10.18
C GLU A 116 -13.56 -6.08 -10.89
N GLY A 117 -13.64 -4.77 -11.13
CA GLY A 117 -12.53 -4.00 -11.71
C GLY A 117 -11.26 -4.12 -10.89
N TRP A 118 -11.35 -3.90 -9.57
CA TRP A 118 -10.20 -4.06 -8.69
C TRP A 118 -9.66 -5.48 -8.63
N ARG A 119 -10.51 -6.51 -8.70
CA ARG A 119 -10.06 -7.91 -8.73
C ARG A 119 -9.19 -8.21 -9.95
N ARG A 120 -9.46 -7.58 -11.09
CA ARG A 120 -8.64 -7.72 -12.32
C ARG A 120 -7.32 -6.95 -12.22
N LEU A 121 -7.32 -5.80 -11.54
CA LEU A 121 -6.17 -4.91 -11.44
C LEU A 121 -5.19 -5.29 -10.32
N LEU A 122 -5.67 -5.66 -9.13
CA LEU A 122 -4.83 -5.89 -7.95
C LEU A 122 -3.71 -6.94 -8.12
N PRO A 123 -3.84 -7.98 -8.97
CA PRO A 123 -2.70 -8.87 -9.28
C PRO A 123 -1.50 -8.16 -9.93
N GLN A 124 -1.71 -7.00 -10.54
CA GLN A 124 -0.69 -6.16 -11.19
C GLN A 124 -0.20 -5.03 -10.27
N ALA A 125 -0.75 -4.93 -9.04
CA ALA A 125 -0.40 -3.86 -8.13
C ALA A 125 1.04 -3.98 -7.64
N ILE A 126 1.70 -2.82 -7.57
CA ILE A 126 3.06 -2.67 -7.09
C ILE A 126 3.09 -1.74 -5.88
N ALA A 127 4.03 -1.99 -4.98
CA ALA A 127 4.42 -0.99 -3.99
C ALA A 127 4.98 0.26 -4.71
N ASP A 128 4.96 1.39 -4.02
CA ASP A 128 5.63 2.60 -4.45
C ASP A 128 7.16 2.37 -4.50
N PRO A 129 7.79 2.42 -5.68
CA PRO A 129 9.23 2.19 -5.80
C PRO A 129 10.08 3.24 -5.09
N LEU A 130 9.51 4.40 -4.76
CA LEU A 130 10.20 5.50 -4.07
C LEU A 130 10.12 5.37 -2.55
N ASN A 131 9.19 4.56 -2.03
CA ASN A 131 8.92 4.44 -0.60
C ASN A 131 9.60 3.19 -0.01
N PRO A 132 10.63 3.35 0.86
CA PRO A 132 11.32 2.23 1.46
C PRO A 132 10.44 1.43 2.44
N GLN A 133 9.35 2.00 2.93
CA GLN A 133 8.42 1.34 3.86
C GLN A 133 7.37 0.54 3.09
N SER A 134 7.82 -0.56 2.50
CA SER A 134 7.00 -1.42 1.65
C SER A 134 7.08 -2.88 2.07
N TRP A 135 5.98 -3.63 1.93
CA TRP A 135 5.92 -5.05 2.28
C TRP A 135 4.97 -5.81 1.36
N LYS A 136 5.07 -7.14 1.38
CA LYS A 136 4.11 -8.01 0.68
C LYS A 136 2.86 -8.16 1.54
N GLY A 137 1.75 -7.57 1.12
CA GLY A 137 0.49 -7.69 1.81
C GLY A 137 -0.11 -9.09 1.71
N GLY A 138 -1.04 -9.42 2.62
CA GLY A 138 -1.68 -10.74 2.65
C GLY A 138 -2.58 -11.07 1.46
N ARG A 139 -2.86 -10.09 0.59
CA ARG A 139 -3.68 -10.24 -0.63
C ARG A 139 -2.88 -10.59 -1.89
N GLY A 140 -1.59 -10.90 -1.76
CA GLY A 140 -0.76 -11.40 -2.85
C GLY A 140 -0.04 -10.33 -3.68
N HIS A 141 -0.15 -9.05 -3.33
CA HIS A 141 0.58 -7.93 -3.94
C HIS A 141 1.32 -7.10 -2.90
N ALA A 142 2.33 -6.35 -3.35
CA ALA A 142 3.08 -5.44 -2.50
C ALA A 142 2.33 -4.12 -2.27
N VAL A 143 2.54 -3.51 -1.11
CA VAL A 143 1.97 -2.22 -0.71
C VAL A 143 3.03 -1.39 -0.02
N SER A 144 2.78 -0.08 0.08
CA SER A 144 3.61 0.88 0.79
C SER A 144 2.81 1.57 1.90
N ALA A 145 3.48 1.96 2.98
CA ALA A 145 2.87 2.70 4.08
C ALA A 145 2.82 4.19 3.79
N LEU A 146 1.75 4.84 4.23
CA LEU A 146 1.68 6.28 4.42
C LEU A 146 1.14 6.56 5.83
N GLU A 147 1.85 7.42 6.53
CA GLU A 147 1.52 7.88 7.87
C GLU A 147 1.54 9.41 7.89
N LEU A 148 0.45 10.02 8.35
CA LEU A 148 0.39 11.47 8.53
C LEU A 148 0.85 11.90 9.92
N PRO A 149 1.33 13.15 10.09
CA PRO A 149 2.09 13.56 11.28
C PRO A 149 1.40 13.39 12.63
N HIS A 150 0.07 13.30 12.67
CA HIS A 150 -0.71 13.12 13.89
C HIS A 150 -1.36 11.74 13.99
N ALA A 151 -0.92 10.78 13.18
CA ALA A 151 -1.36 9.40 13.31
C ALA A 151 -0.99 8.86 14.71
N PRO A 152 -1.92 8.20 15.42
CA PRO A 152 -1.66 7.71 16.78
C PRO A 152 -0.45 6.78 16.83
N GLU A 153 0.37 6.88 17.89
CA GLU A 153 1.53 5.98 18.07
C GLU A 153 1.12 4.50 17.98
N GLN A 154 1.99 3.68 17.40
CA GLN A 154 1.89 2.22 17.41
C GLN A 154 2.96 1.64 18.35
N PRO A 155 2.62 1.35 19.63
CA PRO A 155 3.59 0.88 20.61
C PRO A 155 4.31 -0.38 20.12
N GLY A 156 5.64 -0.38 20.25
CA GLY A 156 6.50 -1.51 19.87
C GLY A 156 6.88 -1.58 18.38
N TRP A 157 6.31 -0.74 17.51
CA TRP A 157 6.62 -0.72 16.07
C TRP A 157 7.64 0.33 15.67
N ALA A 158 7.98 1.27 16.56
CA ALA A 158 9.10 2.18 16.36
C ALA A 158 10.38 1.36 16.16
N LEU A 159 11.18 1.72 15.16
CA LEU A 159 12.48 1.09 14.91
C LEU A 159 13.35 1.24 16.17
N ARG A 160 13.66 0.11 16.80
CA ARG A 160 14.61 0.03 17.91
C ARG A 160 15.82 -0.76 17.44
N ASP A 161 17.01 -0.24 17.72
CA ASP A 161 18.27 -0.94 17.53
C ASP A 161 18.52 -1.91 18.70
N GLU A 162 17.54 -2.79 18.93
CA GLU A 162 17.57 -3.81 19.98
C GLU A 162 17.65 -5.19 19.32
N SER A 163 18.60 -6.00 19.80
CA SER A 163 18.74 -7.38 19.35
C SER A 163 17.72 -8.26 20.06
N TYR A 164 16.87 -8.94 19.29
CA TYR A 164 15.90 -9.90 19.80
C TYR A 164 16.32 -11.33 19.44
N PRO A 165 16.10 -12.31 20.32
CA PRO A 165 16.31 -13.71 19.95
C PRO A 165 15.39 -14.07 18.77
N PRO A 166 15.85 -14.90 17.81
CA PRO A 166 15.00 -15.30 16.69
C PRO A 166 13.85 -16.20 17.18
N PRO A 167 12.65 -16.10 16.59
CA PRO A 167 11.56 -17.02 16.90
C PRO A 167 11.87 -18.44 16.39
N LEU A 168 11.39 -19.46 17.11
CA LEU A 168 11.51 -20.86 16.72
C LEU A 168 10.39 -21.23 15.74
N CYS A 169 10.73 -21.72 14.56
CA CYS A 169 9.77 -22.28 13.61
C CYS A 169 9.63 -23.79 13.81
N ILE A 170 8.41 -24.25 14.07
CA ILE A 170 8.08 -25.68 14.15
C ILE A 170 7.01 -26.04 13.11
N GLU A 171 6.96 -27.32 12.75
CA GLU A 171 5.88 -27.87 11.97
C GLU A 171 4.91 -28.63 12.88
N TRP A 172 3.63 -28.26 12.84
CA TRP A 172 2.56 -28.94 13.55
C TRP A 172 1.77 -29.81 12.59
N GLN A 173 1.78 -31.11 12.84
CA GLN A 173 0.90 -32.08 12.18
C GLN A 173 -0.34 -32.30 13.04
N SER A 174 -1.49 -31.88 12.54
CA SER A 174 -2.77 -32.04 13.22
C SER A 174 -3.48 -33.31 12.77
N GLN A 175 -3.59 -34.30 13.66
CA GLN A 175 -4.40 -35.49 13.38
C GLN A 175 -5.87 -35.14 13.17
N ARG A 176 -6.40 -34.19 13.96
CA ARG A 176 -7.80 -33.76 13.88
C ARG A 176 -8.13 -33.04 12.57
N LEU A 177 -7.21 -32.22 12.05
CA LEU A 177 -7.42 -31.46 10.82
C LEU A 177 -6.88 -32.15 9.57
N GLY A 178 -6.14 -33.26 9.72
CA GLY A 178 -5.54 -33.99 8.61
C GLY A 178 -4.54 -33.17 7.79
N ASN A 179 -3.87 -32.17 8.39
CA ASN A 179 -2.95 -31.27 7.68
C ASN A 179 -1.69 -30.94 8.50
N ARG A 180 -0.72 -30.31 7.83
CA ARG A 180 0.53 -29.80 8.41
C ARG A 180 0.56 -28.28 8.25
N ARG A 181 1.07 -27.57 9.25
CA ARG A 181 1.28 -26.12 9.18
C ARG A 181 2.49 -25.66 9.98
N ARG A 182 3.07 -24.53 9.57
CA ARG A 182 4.12 -23.86 10.35
C ARG A 182 3.52 -23.12 11.54
N ILE A 183 4.23 -23.13 12.66
CA ILE A 183 3.95 -22.34 13.85
C ILE A 183 5.26 -21.65 14.26
N TRP A 184 5.18 -20.38 14.61
CA TRP A 184 6.28 -19.64 15.22
C TRP A 184 6.07 -19.56 16.73
N VAL A 185 7.10 -19.89 17.49
CA VAL A 185 7.13 -19.81 18.94
C VAL A 185 8.14 -18.75 19.34
N TYR A 186 7.68 -17.75 20.10
CA TYR A 186 8.51 -16.65 20.56
C TYR A 186 8.29 -16.44 22.05
N ALA A 187 9.38 -16.29 22.80
CA ALA A 187 9.36 -16.02 24.23
C ALA A 187 10.16 -14.74 24.50
N THR A 188 9.54 -13.78 25.18
CA THR A 188 10.10 -12.44 25.42
C THR A 188 10.83 -12.29 26.76
N GLY A 189 10.98 -13.37 27.53
CA GLY A 189 11.69 -13.32 28.81
C GLY A 189 11.90 -14.69 29.43
N ASP A 190 12.91 -14.79 30.30
CA ASP A 190 13.36 -16.06 30.89
C ASP A 190 12.81 -16.35 32.30
N ALA A 191 12.37 -15.32 33.02
CA ALA A 191 11.84 -15.46 34.37
C ALA A 191 10.57 -16.31 34.41
N GLN A 192 10.44 -17.11 35.48
CA GLN A 192 9.26 -17.91 35.85
C GLN A 192 8.54 -18.56 34.65
N PRO A 193 9.17 -19.54 33.95
CA PRO A 193 8.63 -20.11 32.71
C PRO A 193 7.17 -20.59 32.80
N GLN A 194 6.80 -21.17 33.95
CA GLN A 194 5.46 -21.70 34.19
C GLN A 194 4.38 -20.62 34.41
N ALA A 195 4.77 -19.37 34.67
CA ALA A 195 3.86 -18.25 34.91
C ALA A 195 3.71 -17.33 33.68
N ARG A 196 4.36 -17.64 32.56
CA ARG A 196 4.31 -16.80 31.37
C ARG A 196 2.92 -16.83 30.74
N PRO A 197 2.34 -15.68 30.37
CA PRO A 197 1.09 -15.66 29.63
C PRO A 197 1.30 -16.25 28.23
N LEU A 198 0.33 -17.06 27.78
CA LEU A 198 0.28 -17.56 26.40
C LEU A 198 -0.62 -16.64 25.57
N ALA A 199 -0.06 -16.10 24.48
CA ALA A 199 -0.81 -15.41 23.44
C ALA A 199 -0.77 -16.24 22.15
N ILE A 200 -1.94 -16.49 21.55
CA ILE A 200 -2.05 -17.18 20.25
C ILE A 200 -2.46 -16.15 19.21
N LEU A 201 -1.58 -15.93 18.23
CA LEU A 201 -1.84 -15.04 17.10
C LEU A 201 -2.19 -15.88 15.87
N LEU A 202 -3.31 -15.56 15.22
CA LEU A 202 -3.67 -16.12 13.93
C LEU A 202 -2.95 -15.35 12.80
N ASP A 203 -2.92 -15.92 11.60
CA ASP A 203 -2.22 -15.36 10.44
C ASP A 203 -0.71 -15.14 10.61
N GLY A 204 -0.06 -15.88 11.51
CA GLY A 204 1.38 -15.75 11.82
C GLY A 204 2.37 -16.14 10.71
N GLN A 205 1.89 -16.36 9.47
CA GLN A 205 2.74 -16.46 8.29
C GLN A 205 3.19 -15.10 7.74
N PHE A 206 2.51 -14.01 8.15
CA PHE A 206 2.77 -12.64 7.73
C PHE A 206 3.60 -11.87 8.75
#